data_AF-A0A9D1S928-F1
#
_entry.id   AF-A0A9D1S928-F1
#
_cell.length_a   1.000
_cell.length_b   1.000
_cell.length_c   1.000
_cell.angle_alpha   90.00
_cell.angle_beta   90.00
_cell.angle_gamma   90.00
#
_symmetry.space_group_name_H-M   'P 1'
#
loop_
_entity.id
_entity.type
_entity.pdbx_description
1 polymer ?
#
loop_
_entity_poly.entity_id
_entity_poly.type
_entity_poly.pdbx_seq_one_letter_code
_entity_poly.pdbx_strand_id
1 'polypeptide(L)'
;MVSPILIIIVAITGIASFSIPDFSFGFHLRFLRFLFILFGYLAGFLGIGLGLFVYLTILCNLKSFGVPYMVPYSPITKSKGSGYFVSPTWKKEQRPDYLNTKKRQSQEHISMKWRYNTNQKGG
;
A
#
# COMPACT_ATOMS: atom_id res chain seq x y z
N MET A 1 -15.17 -16.24 -32.82
CA MET A 1 -14.94 -14.88 -33.35
C MET A 1 -14.16 -14.12 -32.31
N VAL A 2 -13.01 -13.54 -32.66
CA VAL A 2 -12.23 -12.75 -31.69
C VAL A 2 -12.99 -11.44 -31.44
N SER A 3 -13.31 -11.14 -30.18
CA SER A 3 -13.96 -9.88 -29.86
C SER A 3 -12.92 -8.75 -29.89
N PRO A 4 -13.14 -7.65 -30.63
CA PRO A 4 -12.22 -6.51 -30.66
C PRO A 4 -11.89 -5.97 -29.26
N ILE A 5 -12.85 -6.06 -28.33
CA ILE A 5 -12.66 -5.63 -26.94
C ILE A 5 -11.56 -6.44 -26.23
N LEU A 6 -11.48 -7.75 -26.48
CA LEU A 6 -10.49 -8.63 -25.85
C LEU A 6 -9.09 -8.35 -26.37
N ILE A 7 -8.96 -8.00 -27.66
CA ILE A 7 -7.68 -7.63 -28.26
C ILE A 7 -7.12 -6.38 -27.57
N ILE A 8 -7.96 -5.35 -27.36
CA ILE A 8 -7.57 -4.10 -26.68
C ILE A 8 -7.09 -4.40 -25.25
N ILE A 9 -7.82 -5.23 -24.50
CA ILE A 9 -7.47 -5.58 -23.10
C ILE A 9 -6.13 -6.31 -23.03
N VAL A 10 -5.86 -7.26 -23.93
CA VAL A 10 -4.60 -8.02 -23.95
C VAL A 10 -3.42 -7.13 -24.34
N ALA A 11 -3.59 -6.22 -25.32
CA ALA A 11 -2.54 -5.29 -25.72
C ALA A 11 -2.11 -4.36 -24.58
N ILE A 12 -3.07 -3.71 -23.90
CA ILE A 12 -2.78 -2.80 -22.77
C ILE A 12 -2.11 -3.55 -21.62
N THR A 13 -2.54 -4.79 -21.36
CA THR A 13 -1.89 -5.65 -20.36
C THR A 13 -0.42 -5.92 -20.70
N GLY A 14 -0.15 -6.28 -21.95
CA GLY A 14 1.21 -6.58 -22.40
C GLY A 14 2.13 -5.39 -22.17
N ILE A 15 1.64 -4.18 -22.53
CA ILE A 15 2.36 -2.93 -22.31
C ILE A 15 2.61 -2.68 -20.80
N ALA A 16 1.59 -2.84 -19.96
CA ALA A 16 1.71 -2.67 -18.51
C ALA A 16 2.69 -3.67 -17.87
N SER A 17 2.80 -4.88 -18.42
CA SER A 17 3.71 -5.92 -17.92
C SER A 17 5.18 -5.53 -18.11
N PHE A 18 5.50 -4.70 -19.11
CA PHE A 18 6.86 -4.16 -19.29
C PHE A 18 7.25 -3.10 -18.24
N SER A 19 6.28 -2.54 -17.52
CA SER A 19 6.54 -1.57 -16.44
C SER A 19 6.99 -2.23 -15.13
N ILE A 20 6.86 -3.55 -15.00
CA ILE A 20 7.21 -4.30 -13.80
C ILE A 20 8.64 -4.82 -13.96
N PRO A 21 9.64 -4.25 -13.24
CA PRO A 21 11.02 -4.75 -13.31
C PRO A 21 11.22 -6.07 -12.56
N ASP A 22 10.23 -6.49 -11.76
CA ASP A 22 10.27 -7.71 -10.95
C ASP A 22 9.62 -8.90 -11.67
N PHE A 23 10.45 -9.82 -12.16
CA PHE A 23 9.99 -11.00 -12.90
C PHE A 23 9.07 -11.91 -12.07
N SER A 24 9.30 -12.01 -10.75
CA SER A 24 8.46 -12.83 -9.86
C SER A 24 7.05 -12.25 -9.78
N PHE A 25 6.94 -10.92 -9.63
CA PHE A 25 5.65 -10.25 -9.60
C PHE A 25 4.89 -10.35 -10.93
N GLY A 26 5.58 -10.22 -12.06
CA GLY A 26 4.98 -10.39 -13.39
C GLY A 26 4.37 -11.78 -13.60
N PHE A 27 5.05 -12.84 -13.14
CA PHE A 27 4.53 -14.20 -13.19
C PHE A 27 3.29 -14.38 -12.30
N HIS A 28 3.30 -13.82 -11.09
CA HIS A 28 2.16 -13.84 -10.17
C HIS A 28 0.91 -13.19 -10.78
N LEU A 29 1.04 -12.04 -11.45
CA LEU A 29 -0.11 -11.39 -12.10
C LEU A 29 -0.72 -12.22 -13.22
N ARG A 30 0.10 -12.94 -13.98
CA ARG A 30 -0.37 -13.84 -15.03
C ARG A 30 -1.11 -15.03 -14.45
N PHE A 31 -0.57 -15.64 -13.38
CA PHE A 31 -1.23 -16.72 -12.66
C PHE A 31 -2.59 -16.28 -12.08
N LEU A 32 -2.62 -15.09 -11.47
CA LEU A 32 -3.82 -14.50 -10.90
C LEU A 32 -4.92 -14.30 -11.95
N ARG A 33 -4.58 -13.84 -13.15
CA ARG A 33 -5.56 -13.73 -14.25
C ARG A 33 -6.19 -15.07 -14.61
N PHE A 34 -5.38 -16.11 -14.77
CA PHE A 34 -5.90 -17.44 -15.06
C PHE A 34 -6.83 -17.92 -13.93
N LEU A 35 -6.47 -17.63 -12.68
CA LEU A 35 -7.31 -17.95 -11.51
C LEU A 35 -8.66 -17.21 -11.55
N PHE A 36 -8.66 -15.91 -11.83
CA PHE A 36 -9.90 -15.13 -11.96
C PHE A 36 -10.76 -15.55 -13.15
N ILE A 37 -10.14 -15.90 -14.28
CA ILE A 37 -10.85 -16.44 -15.46
C ILE A 37 -11.50 -17.78 -15.10
N LEU A 38 -10.79 -18.65 -14.38
CA LEU A 38 -11.29 -19.96 -13.95
C LEU A 38 -12.45 -19.82 -12.95
N PHE A 39 -12.32 -18.94 -11.95
CA PHE A 39 -13.42 -18.65 -11.02
C PHE A 39 -14.63 -18.02 -11.72
N GLY A 40 -14.39 -17.10 -12.67
CA GLY A 40 -15.44 -16.53 -13.51
C GLY A 40 -16.11 -17.56 -14.42
N TYR A 41 -15.38 -18.57 -14.88
CA TYR A 41 -15.93 -19.66 -15.68
C TYR A 41 -16.78 -20.63 -14.84
N LEU A 42 -16.32 -21.00 -13.64
CA LEU A 42 -17.00 -21.98 -12.77
C LEU A 42 -18.27 -21.42 -12.11
N ALA A 43 -18.17 -20.22 -11.54
CA ALA A 43 -19.22 -19.64 -10.69
C ALA A 43 -19.69 -18.25 -11.17
N GLY A 44 -19.27 -17.82 -12.37
CA GLY A 44 -19.69 -16.55 -12.94
C GLY A 44 -19.25 -15.35 -12.09
N PHE A 45 -20.19 -14.41 -11.91
CA PHE A 45 -19.97 -13.20 -11.12
C PHE A 45 -19.68 -13.49 -9.63
N LEU A 46 -20.34 -14.51 -9.06
CA LEU A 46 -20.11 -14.89 -7.66
C LEU A 46 -18.68 -15.42 -7.43
N GLY A 47 -18.15 -16.17 -8.40
CA GLY A 47 -16.76 -16.64 -8.38
C GLY A 47 -15.74 -15.51 -8.40
N ILE A 48 -16.00 -14.48 -9.22
CA ILE A 48 -15.14 -13.28 -9.28
C ILE A 48 -15.18 -12.53 -7.94
N GLY A 49 -16.35 -12.36 -7.33
CA GLY A 49 -16.49 -11.71 -6.02
C GLY A 49 -15.75 -12.45 -4.90
N LEU A 50 -15.91 -13.78 -4.83
CA LEU A 50 -15.19 -14.61 -3.86
C LEU A 50 -13.67 -14.62 -4.12
N GLY A 51 -13.25 -14.74 -5.38
CA GLY A 51 -11.84 -14.67 -5.76
C GLY A 51 -11.20 -13.33 -5.38
N LEU A 52 -11.94 -12.23 -5.54
CA LEU A 52 -11.49 -10.91 -5.13
C LEU A 52 -11.34 -10.82 -3.61
N PHE A 53 -12.29 -11.34 -2.85
CA PHE A 53 -12.23 -11.35 -1.38
C PHE A 53 -11.03 -12.16 -0.85
N VAL A 54 -10.82 -13.36 -1.40
CA VAL A 54 -9.66 -14.20 -1.07
C VAL A 54 -8.35 -13.49 -1.44
N TYR A 55 -8.31 -12.85 -2.60
CA TYR A 55 -7.14 -12.09 -3.03
C TYR A 55 -6.84 -10.90 -2.11
N LEU A 56 -7.84 -10.15 -1.68
CA LEU A 56 -7.64 -9.06 -0.70
C LEU A 56 -7.12 -9.57 0.64
N THR A 57 -7.58 -10.75 1.05
CA THR A 57 -7.11 -11.41 2.28
C THR A 57 -5.65 -11.83 2.16
N ILE A 58 -5.24 -12.42 1.03
CA ILE A 58 -3.84 -12.78 0.80
C ILE A 58 -2.95 -11.53 0.77
N LEU A 59 -3.44 -10.44 0.17
CA LEU A 59 -2.72 -9.17 0.09
C LEU A 59 -2.54 -8.53 1.48
N CYS A 60 -3.52 -8.68 2.37
CA CYS A 60 -3.38 -8.27 3.77
C CYS A 60 -2.33 -9.08 4.54
N ASN A 61 -2.16 -10.36 4.19
CA ASN A 61 -1.16 -11.23 4.82
C ASN A 61 0.26 -11.01 4.25
N LEU A 62 0.33 -10.66 2.96
CA LEU A 62 1.58 -10.35 2.29
C LEU A 62 2.23 -9.09 2.89
N LYS A 63 3.48 -9.25 3.31
CA LYS A 63 4.32 -8.20 3.90
C LYS A 63 5.33 -7.73 2.85
N SER A 64 5.20 -6.50 2.36
CA SER A 64 6.19 -5.88 1.45
C SER A 64 7.28 -5.22 2.25
N PHE A 65 8.55 -5.61 2.06
CA PHE A 65 9.70 -4.99 2.74
C PHE A 65 9.55 -4.81 4.27
N GLY A 66 8.82 -5.71 4.92
CA GLY A 66 8.59 -5.63 6.36
C GLY A 66 7.35 -4.81 6.79
N VAL A 67 6.55 -4.29 5.85
CA VAL A 67 5.31 -3.54 6.12
C VAL A 67 4.13 -4.23 5.42
N PRO A 68 2.98 -4.42 6.08
CA PRO A 68 1.80 -4.99 5.44
C PRO A 68 1.38 -4.16 4.22
N TYR A 69 1.06 -4.82 3.09
CA TYR A 69 0.68 -4.13 1.84
C TYR A 69 -0.55 -3.22 2.00
N MET A 70 -1.38 -3.49 3.01
CA MET A 70 -2.64 -2.80 3.28
C MET A 70 -2.55 -1.75 4.40
N VAL A 71 -1.36 -1.27 4.77
CA VAL A 71 -1.25 -0.12 5.70
C VAL A 71 -1.80 1.14 5.02
N PRO A 72 -2.73 1.91 5.63
CA PRO A 72 -3.19 1.91 7.03
C PRO A 72 -4.55 1.21 7.29
N TYR A 73 -5.13 0.51 6.31
CA TYR A 73 -6.38 -0.26 6.49
C TYR A 73 -6.17 -1.45 7.45
N SER A 74 -4.99 -2.07 7.40
CA SER A 74 -4.53 -3.09 8.35
C SER A 74 -3.01 -3.12 8.39
N PRO A 75 -2.33 -3.02 9.57
CA PRO A 75 -2.82 -2.77 10.92
C PRO A 75 -3.20 -1.30 11.18
N ILE A 76 -4.20 -1.10 12.04
CA ILE A 76 -4.56 0.23 12.55
C ILE A 76 -3.39 0.84 13.34
N THR A 77 -2.60 1.71 12.70
CA THR A 77 -1.56 2.46 13.41
C THR A 77 -2.19 3.59 14.20
N LYS A 78 -1.91 3.64 15.51
CA LYS A 78 -2.39 4.70 16.42
C LYS A 78 -1.45 5.91 16.42
N SER A 79 -0.58 6.04 15.42
CA SER A 79 0.41 7.12 15.36
C SER A 79 -0.24 8.44 14.96
N LYS A 80 -0.04 9.48 15.77
CA LYS A 80 -0.53 10.85 15.55
C LYS A 80 0.01 11.35 14.20
N GLY A 81 -0.88 11.45 13.20
CA GLY A 81 -0.58 12.05 11.90
C GLY A 81 -0.25 11.09 10.76
N SER A 82 -0.35 9.76 10.97
CA SER A 82 -0.22 8.77 9.89
C SER A 82 -1.54 8.10 9.49
N GLY A 83 -2.67 8.68 9.88
CA GLY A 83 -4.00 8.24 9.43
C GLY A 83 -4.35 8.77 8.04
N TYR A 84 -5.57 8.45 7.55
CA TYR A 84 -6.13 8.94 6.28
C TYR A 84 -6.02 10.46 6.09
N PHE A 85 -5.99 11.21 7.20
CA PHE A 85 -5.73 12.64 7.20
C PHE A 85 -4.27 12.94 7.55
N VAL A 86 -3.52 13.40 6.55
CA VAL A 86 -2.10 13.76 6.69
C VAL A 86 -2.02 15.09 7.45
N SER A 87 -1.70 15.02 8.74
CA SER A 87 -1.51 16.23 9.55
C SER A 87 -0.28 17.03 9.07
N PRO A 88 -0.24 18.35 9.29
CA PRO A 88 0.94 19.16 8.96
C PRO A 88 2.18 18.66 9.71
N THR A 89 3.35 18.83 9.07
CA THR A 89 4.65 18.27 9.48
C THR A 89 5.05 18.60 10.92
N TRP A 90 4.66 19.77 11.42
CA TRP A 90 4.97 20.25 12.77
C TRP A 90 4.33 19.44 13.91
N LYS A 91 3.22 18.75 13.63
CA LYS A 91 2.49 17.91 14.62
C LYS A 91 2.85 16.42 14.53
N LYS A 92 3.81 16.06 13.66
CA LYS A 92 4.28 14.68 13.47
C LYS A 92 5.54 14.43 14.29
N GLU A 93 5.35 14.23 15.60
CA GLU A 93 6.45 13.89 16.53
C GLU A 93 6.86 12.42 16.43
N GLN A 94 5.86 11.55 16.24
CA GLN A 94 6.00 10.10 16.29
C GLN A 94 6.18 9.50 14.89
N ARG A 95 7.02 8.46 14.78
CA ARG A 95 7.09 7.65 13.57
C ARG A 95 5.82 6.81 13.42
N PRO A 96 5.41 6.46 12.20
CA PRO A 96 4.33 5.51 11.99
C PRO A 96 4.67 4.14 12.62
N ASP A 97 3.73 3.56 13.36
CA ASP A 97 3.99 2.36 14.16
C ASP A 97 4.25 1.11 13.29
N TYR A 98 3.77 1.10 12.05
CA TYR A 98 3.94 -0.03 11.12
C TYR A 98 5.39 -0.27 10.67
N LEU A 99 6.30 0.69 10.91
CA LEU A 99 7.73 0.53 10.61
C LEU A 99 8.53 -0.18 11.73
N ASN A 100 7.90 -0.53 12.85
CA ASN A 100 8.52 -1.18 14.01
C ASN A 100 9.94 -0.64 14.34
N THR A 101 10.08 0.69 14.38
CA THR A 101 11.38 1.34 14.53
C THR A 101 11.81 1.35 16.00
N LYS A 102 13.06 0.95 16.31
CA LYS A 102 13.62 0.98 17.68
C LYS A 102 13.53 2.36 18.35
N LYS A 103 13.60 3.45 17.56
CA LYS A 103 13.43 4.84 18.01
C LYS A 103 12.05 5.37 17.59
N ARG A 104 11.12 5.38 18.55
CA ARG A 104 9.71 5.78 18.35
C ARG A 104 9.52 7.26 18.02
N GLN A 105 10.30 8.15 18.62
CA GLN A 105 10.25 9.59 18.35
C GLN A 105 11.21 9.96 17.22
N SER A 106 10.70 10.62 16.17
CA SER A 106 11.54 11.19 15.13
C SER A 106 11.98 12.60 15.48
N GLN A 107 11.09 13.37 16.10
CA GLN A 107 11.29 14.77 16.47
C GLN A 107 11.09 14.94 17.98
N GLU A 108 11.67 15.99 18.56
CA GLU A 108 11.29 16.41 19.90
C GLU A 108 9.88 17.01 19.91
N HIS A 109 9.26 17.06 21.10
CA HIS A 109 7.90 17.59 21.29
C HIS A 109 7.70 19.00 20.68
N ILE A 110 8.78 19.76 20.53
CA ILE A 110 8.79 21.04 19.83
C ILE A 110 9.78 20.93 18.67
N SER A 111 9.28 20.75 17.44
CA SER A 111 10.11 20.70 16.23
C SER A 111 10.57 22.09 15.75
N MET A 112 9.82 23.15 16.08
CA MET A 112 10.10 24.54 15.67
C MET A 112 10.79 25.36 16.78
N LYS A 113 11.82 24.82 17.45
CA LYS A 113 12.52 25.56 18.51
C LYS A 113 13.09 26.90 18.02
N TRP A 114 13.47 26.98 16.74
CA TRP A 114 13.99 28.20 16.12
C TRP A 114 12.98 29.36 16.08
N ARG A 115 11.67 29.08 16.14
CA ARG A 115 10.62 30.11 16.05
C ARG A 115 10.31 30.78 17.40
N TYR A 116 10.74 30.17 18.50
CA TYR A 116 10.48 30.63 19.87
C TYR A 116 11.76 31.02 20.62
N ASN A 117 12.92 30.96 19.97
CA ASN A 117 14.17 31.40 20.58
C ASN A 117 14.31 32.93 20.47
N THR A 118 13.62 33.64 21.36
CA THR A 118 13.96 35.01 21.71
C THR A 118 14.42 35.02 23.17
N ASN A 119 15.68 35.43 23.40
CA ASN A 119 16.25 35.81 24.70
C ASN A 119 16.83 34.72 25.63
N GLN A 120 17.96 34.13 25.23
CA GLN A 120 19.00 33.68 26.18
C GLN A 120 20.41 34.13 25.76
N LYS A 121 20.56 35.42 25.42
CA LYS A 121 21.86 36.11 25.45
C LYS A 121 21.78 37.24 26.46
N GLY A 122 22.18 36.95 27.68
CA GLY A 122 22.21 37.88 28.80
C GLY A 122 22.77 37.16 30.02
N GLY A 123 24.09 37.25 30.18
CA GLY A 123 24.91 36.59 31.19
C GLY A 123 26.35 36.62 30.75
#